data_AF-A0A2E4Z1J0-F1
#
_entry.id   AF-A0A2E4Z1J0-F1
#
_cell.length_a   1.000
_cell.length_b   1.000
_cell.length_c   1.000
_cell.angle_alpha   90.00
_cell.angle_beta   90.00
_cell.angle_gamma   90.00
#
_symmetry.space_group_name_H-M   'P 1'
#
loop_
_entity.id
_entity.type
_entity.pdbx_description
1 polymer ?
#
loop_
_entity_poly.entity_id
_entity_poly.type
_entity_poly.pdbx_seq_one_letter_code
_entity_poly.pdbx_strand_id
1 'polypeptide(L)'
;MHDHVNSYIEVIDQTKEALDEAINTHIYDAQSGEVPPADCSFLKLRNKVALTADLARRLGAFTHLEMEAALCIWEWINDVTLSDTDQKIDVWATYREGVGSMELRSASSNIYAGWLLKVYDICQTAGEPFDCMSYDWDVVPLIMEHCLHDGHPAASGDTLPDPRATAITVLAKIAKQRWYEDARKAAKHHWSYEELVDDFEEVIEKARLDGEMPEKVILEIGEQYDLDSPDPISAAARPPMFLMFKPSDYLLPEQA
;
A
#
# COMPACT_ATOMS: atom_id res chain seq x y z
N MET A 1 -36.81 2.26 -8.91
CA MET A 1 -35.36 2.35 -8.61
C MET A 1 -34.59 1.21 -9.27
N HIS A 2 -35.06 -0.05 -9.20
CA HIS A 2 -34.46 -1.18 -9.94
C HIS A 2 -34.42 -1.00 -11.47
N ASP A 3 -35.46 -0.44 -12.08
CA ASP A 3 -35.51 -0.31 -13.56
C ASP A 3 -34.45 0.64 -14.14
N HIS A 4 -34.03 1.64 -13.37
CA HIS A 4 -32.96 2.54 -13.79
C HIS A 4 -31.59 1.87 -13.71
N VAL A 5 -31.34 1.06 -12.67
CA VAL A 5 -30.07 0.33 -12.51
C VAL A 5 -29.87 -0.68 -13.64
N ASN A 6 -30.91 -1.41 -14.03
CA ASN A 6 -30.83 -2.37 -15.13
C ASN A 6 -30.53 -1.71 -16.49
N SER A 7 -31.14 -0.53 -16.74
CA SER A 7 -30.85 0.24 -17.96
C SER A 7 -29.39 0.72 -18.02
N TYR A 8 -28.76 1.03 -16.88
CA TYR A 8 -27.35 1.41 -16.86
C TYR A 8 -26.41 0.23 -17.03
N ILE A 9 -26.75 -0.94 -16.48
CA ILE A 9 -25.98 -2.18 -16.68
C ILE A 9 -25.96 -2.54 -18.17
N GLU A 10 -27.11 -2.49 -18.85
CA GLU A 10 -27.20 -2.72 -20.30
C GLU A 10 -26.32 -1.76 -21.10
N VAL A 11 -26.27 -0.47 -20.72
CA VAL A 11 -25.41 0.52 -21.38
C VAL A 11 -23.92 0.23 -21.13
N ILE A 12 -23.55 -0.21 -19.93
CA ILE A 12 -22.17 -0.59 -19.59
C ILE A 12 -21.76 -1.82 -20.41
N ASP A 13 -22.61 -2.84 -20.49
CA ASP A 13 -22.32 -4.07 -21.23
C ASP A 13 -22.22 -3.81 -22.74
N GLN A 14 -23.13 -3.02 -23.31
CA GLN A 14 -23.04 -2.58 -24.71
C GLN A 14 -21.75 -1.78 -24.98
N THR A 15 -21.28 -1.00 -24.00
CA THR A 15 -20.04 -0.22 -24.15
C THR A 15 -18.80 -1.12 -24.06
N LYS A 16 -18.84 -2.17 -23.24
CA LYS A 16 -17.76 -3.18 -23.17
C LYS A 16 -17.68 -4.00 -24.46
N GLU A 17 -18.80 -4.47 -24.98
CA GLU A 17 -18.84 -5.20 -26.26
C GLU A 17 -18.30 -4.34 -27.41
N ALA A 18 -18.72 -3.07 -27.49
CA ALA A 18 -18.20 -2.13 -28.49
C ALA A 18 -16.70 -1.84 -28.33
N LEU A 19 -16.17 -1.89 -27.10
CA LEU A 19 -14.74 -1.73 -26.83
C LEU A 19 -13.96 -2.97 -27.27
N ASP A 20 -14.43 -4.17 -26.94
CA ASP A 20 -13.79 -5.42 -27.33
C ASP A 20 -13.80 -5.59 -28.85
N GLU A 21 -14.89 -5.23 -29.53
CA GLU A 21 -14.97 -5.21 -30.99
C GLU A 21 -13.98 -4.22 -31.61
N ALA A 22 -13.88 -3.00 -31.05
CA ALA A 22 -12.95 -1.99 -31.54
C ALA A 22 -11.48 -2.38 -31.31
N ILE A 23 -11.16 -2.99 -30.17
CA ILE A 23 -9.83 -3.51 -29.86
C ILE A 23 -9.48 -4.63 -30.84
N ASN A 24 -10.38 -5.59 -31.06
CA ASN A 24 -10.14 -6.70 -31.98
C ASN A 24 -9.99 -6.25 -33.44
N THR A 25 -10.74 -5.23 -33.85
CA THR A 25 -10.63 -4.65 -35.20
C THR A 25 -9.29 -3.92 -35.40
N HIS A 26 -8.85 -3.13 -34.41
CA HIS A 26 -7.56 -2.42 -34.49
C HIS A 26 -6.34 -3.32 -34.32
N ILE A 27 -6.45 -4.43 -33.59
CA ILE A 27 -5.41 -5.48 -33.55
C ILE A 27 -5.24 -6.12 -34.94
N TYR A 28 -6.34 -6.27 -35.70
CA TYR A 28 -6.32 -6.77 -37.08
C TYR A 28 -5.64 -5.78 -38.05
N ASP A 29 -5.88 -4.47 -37.90
CA ASP A 29 -5.26 -3.43 -38.74
C ASP A 29 -3.77 -3.23 -38.41
N ALA A 30 -3.34 -3.43 -37.16
CA ALA A 30 -1.92 -3.37 -36.80
C ALA A 30 -1.08 -4.49 -37.46
N GLN A 31 -1.70 -5.61 -37.85
CA GLN A 31 -1.05 -6.69 -38.59
C GLN A 31 -0.95 -6.42 -40.10
N SER A 32 -1.73 -5.48 -40.64
CA SER A 32 -1.73 -5.13 -42.07
C SER A 32 -0.67 -4.06 -42.43
N GLY A 33 -0.07 -3.41 -41.44
CA GLY A 33 1.00 -2.42 -41.62
C GLY A 33 0.54 -1.04 -42.08
N GLU A 34 -0.78 -0.78 -42.10
CA GLU A 34 -1.32 0.54 -42.42
C GLU A 34 -1.34 1.43 -41.16
N VAL A 35 -0.84 2.68 -41.32
CA VAL A 35 -0.84 3.68 -40.23
C VAL A 35 -2.25 4.24 -40.10
N PRO A 36 -2.91 4.13 -38.92
CA PRO A 36 -4.27 4.61 -38.77
C PRO A 36 -4.34 6.14 -38.92
N PRO A 37 -5.40 6.68 -39.55
CA PRO A 37 -5.53 8.12 -39.80
C PRO A 37 -5.53 8.94 -38.51
N ALA A 38 -4.97 10.14 -38.57
CA ALA A 38 -4.67 11.02 -37.43
C ALA A 38 -5.90 11.50 -36.61
N ASP A 39 -7.14 11.25 -37.07
CA ASP A 39 -8.37 11.50 -36.30
C ASP A 39 -8.70 10.32 -35.36
N CYS A 40 -7.67 9.84 -34.66
CA CYS A 40 -7.63 8.50 -34.09
C CYS A 40 -8.80 8.24 -33.12
N SER A 41 -9.76 7.44 -33.58
CA SER A 41 -10.92 6.95 -32.83
C SER A 41 -10.51 6.30 -31.51
N PHE A 42 -9.29 5.77 -31.41
CA PHE A 42 -8.71 5.17 -30.21
C PHE A 42 -8.55 6.15 -29.03
N LEU A 43 -8.13 7.39 -29.28
CA LEU A 43 -8.03 8.42 -28.23
C LEU A 43 -9.42 8.86 -27.75
N LYS A 44 -10.38 8.97 -28.69
CA LYS A 44 -11.79 9.21 -28.36
C LYS A 44 -12.40 8.04 -27.59
N LEU A 45 -12.03 6.80 -27.93
CA LEU A 45 -12.49 5.57 -27.28
C LEU A 45 -11.91 5.42 -25.87
N ARG A 46 -10.59 5.64 -25.70
CA ARG A 46 -9.92 5.67 -24.39
C ARG A 46 -10.52 6.73 -23.47
N ASN A 47 -10.78 7.93 -24.01
CA ASN A 47 -11.47 8.99 -23.26
C ASN A 47 -12.92 8.59 -22.93
N LYS A 48 -13.62 7.90 -23.83
CA LYS A 48 -14.97 7.41 -23.60
C LYS A 48 -15.00 6.31 -22.52
N VAL A 49 -14.05 5.38 -22.51
CA VAL A 49 -13.92 4.32 -21.47
C VAL A 49 -13.60 4.91 -20.10
N ALA A 50 -12.66 5.87 -20.04
CA ALA A 50 -12.39 6.61 -18.82
C ALA A 50 -13.64 7.36 -18.34
N LEU A 51 -14.43 7.93 -19.26
CA LEU A 51 -15.70 8.58 -18.96
C LEU A 51 -16.76 7.58 -18.48
N THR A 52 -16.85 6.37 -19.06
CA THR A 52 -17.81 5.33 -18.65
C THR A 52 -17.46 4.74 -17.30
N ALA A 53 -16.18 4.56 -16.98
CA ALA A 53 -15.73 4.16 -15.65
C ALA A 53 -16.03 5.26 -14.61
N ASP A 54 -15.82 6.53 -14.98
CA ASP A 54 -16.21 7.67 -14.14
C ASP A 54 -17.75 7.78 -14.01
N LEU A 55 -18.50 7.48 -15.07
CA LEU A 55 -19.96 7.46 -15.06
C LEU A 55 -20.49 6.30 -14.22
N ALA A 56 -19.94 5.09 -14.33
CA ALA A 56 -20.29 3.94 -13.50
C ALA A 56 -20.00 4.22 -12.01
N ARG A 57 -18.87 4.89 -11.73
CA ARG A 57 -18.53 5.39 -10.40
C ARG A 57 -19.54 6.43 -9.90
N ARG A 58 -19.94 7.39 -10.76
CA ARG A 58 -21.02 8.37 -10.48
C ARG A 58 -22.42 7.75 -10.38
N LEU A 59 -22.63 6.58 -10.97
CA LEU A 59 -23.87 5.80 -10.94
C LEU A 59 -23.88 4.77 -9.78
N GLY A 60 -22.84 4.75 -8.94
CA GLY A 60 -22.78 3.90 -7.74
C GLY A 60 -22.44 2.43 -8.01
N ALA A 61 -21.90 2.10 -9.19
CA ALA A 61 -21.43 0.76 -9.50
C ALA A 61 -19.97 0.60 -9.06
N PHE A 62 -19.79 0.13 -7.83
CA PHE A 62 -18.49 -0.28 -7.31
C PHE A 62 -18.09 -1.65 -7.87
N THR A 63 -16.81 -1.83 -8.15
CA THR A 63 -16.24 -3.16 -8.41
C THR A 63 -16.23 -4.00 -7.14
N HIS A 64 -16.07 -5.33 -7.29
CA HIS A 64 -15.93 -6.24 -6.14
C HIS A 64 -14.77 -5.82 -5.23
N LEU A 65 -13.60 -5.52 -5.82
CA LEU A 65 -12.42 -5.08 -5.09
C LEU A 65 -12.63 -3.75 -4.36
N GLU A 66 -13.32 -2.78 -4.98
CA GLU A 66 -13.66 -1.51 -4.32
C GLU A 66 -14.60 -1.74 -3.13
N MET A 67 -15.55 -2.69 -3.22
CA MET A 67 -16.44 -3.02 -2.11
C MET A 67 -15.72 -3.76 -0.98
N GLU A 68 -14.81 -4.69 -1.30
CA GLU A 68 -13.97 -5.36 -0.29
C GLU A 68 -13.05 -4.37 0.42
N ALA A 69 -12.37 -3.50 -0.33
CA ALA A 69 -11.56 -2.42 0.24
C ALA A 69 -12.41 -1.50 1.13
N ALA A 70 -13.60 -1.11 0.68
CA ALA A 70 -14.51 -0.26 1.46
C ALA A 70 -14.94 -0.92 2.78
N LEU A 71 -15.18 -2.24 2.78
CA LEU A 71 -15.50 -2.98 4.00
C LEU A 71 -14.33 -3.01 4.97
N CYS A 72 -13.12 -3.33 4.50
CA CYS A 72 -11.91 -3.33 5.34
C CYS A 72 -11.63 -1.94 5.93
N ILE A 73 -11.77 -0.88 5.12
CA ILE A 73 -11.62 0.51 5.58
C ILE A 73 -12.68 0.83 6.63
N TRP A 74 -13.92 0.41 6.43
CA TRP A 74 -15.00 0.64 7.39
C TRP A 74 -14.77 -0.08 8.72
N GLU A 75 -14.26 -1.31 8.69
CA GLU A 75 -13.86 -2.07 9.87
C GLU A 75 -12.73 -1.36 10.61
N TRP A 76 -11.66 -0.99 9.92
CA TRP A 76 -10.56 -0.22 10.51
C TRP A 76 -11.03 1.11 11.12
N ILE A 77 -11.88 1.88 10.44
CA ILE A 77 -12.45 3.13 10.99
C ILE A 77 -13.22 2.83 12.29
N ASN A 78 -14.01 1.75 12.34
CA ASN A 78 -14.69 1.38 13.58
C ASN A 78 -13.71 1.04 14.69
N ASP A 79 -12.67 0.27 14.39
CA ASP A 79 -11.66 -0.12 15.38
C ASP A 79 -10.98 1.10 16.00
N VAL A 80 -10.63 2.12 15.19
CA VAL A 80 -9.93 3.33 15.67
C VAL A 80 -10.86 4.42 16.22
N THR A 81 -12.18 4.23 16.21
CA THR A 81 -13.14 5.26 16.66
C THR A 81 -14.13 4.79 17.74
N LEU A 82 -14.49 3.50 17.76
CA LEU A 82 -15.43 2.93 18.72
C LEU A 82 -14.75 2.31 19.94
N SER A 83 -13.51 1.87 19.76
CA SER A 83 -12.82 1.10 20.79
C SER A 83 -12.26 2.02 21.87
N ASP A 84 -12.48 1.67 23.14
CA ASP A 84 -11.71 2.22 24.27
C ASP A 84 -10.34 1.51 24.36
N THR A 85 -9.71 1.27 23.21
CA THR A 85 -8.41 0.61 23.08
C THR A 85 -7.33 1.63 22.78
N ASP A 86 -6.08 1.21 22.92
CA ASP A 86 -4.91 2.01 22.57
C ASP A 86 -4.82 2.34 21.07
N GLN A 87 -5.71 1.78 20.24
CA GLN A 87 -5.81 2.05 18.80
C GLN A 87 -6.73 3.23 18.47
N LYS A 88 -7.36 3.87 19.47
CA LYS A 88 -8.23 5.01 19.24
C LYS A 88 -7.43 6.18 18.67
N ILE A 89 -7.86 6.69 17.52
CA ILE A 89 -7.26 7.87 16.88
C ILE A 89 -8.20 9.06 17.04
N ASP A 90 -7.83 10.01 17.89
CA ASP A 90 -8.68 11.13 18.32
C ASP A 90 -9.27 11.94 17.15
N VAL A 91 -8.50 12.15 16.07
CA VAL A 91 -8.99 12.91 14.91
C VAL A 91 -10.12 12.17 14.19
N TRP A 92 -10.04 10.85 14.10
CA TRP A 92 -11.08 10.01 13.51
C TRP A 92 -12.29 9.89 14.42
N ALA A 93 -12.08 9.76 15.73
CA ALA A 93 -13.16 9.72 16.71
C ALA A 93 -13.97 11.03 16.68
N THR A 94 -13.27 12.17 16.66
CA THR A 94 -13.89 13.50 16.54
C THR A 94 -14.66 13.64 15.22
N TYR A 95 -14.07 13.19 14.12
CA TYR A 95 -14.74 13.24 12.82
C TYR A 95 -16.02 12.40 12.81
N ARG A 96 -15.99 11.19 13.38
CA ARG A 96 -17.14 10.30 13.52
C ARG A 96 -18.28 10.92 14.31
N GLU A 97 -17.98 11.57 15.42
CA GLU A 97 -18.97 12.27 16.24
C GLU A 97 -19.66 13.39 15.45
N GLY A 98 -18.92 14.06 14.55
CA GLY A 98 -19.43 15.14 13.71
C GLY A 98 -20.31 14.66 12.53
N VAL A 99 -19.93 13.57 11.87
CA VAL A 99 -20.61 13.14 10.62
C VAL A 99 -21.57 11.97 10.81
N GLY A 100 -21.31 11.06 11.75
CA GLY A 100 -22.10 9.85 11.95
C GLY A 100 -21.57 8.61 11.22
N SER A 101 -22.10 7.44 11.62
CA SER A 101 -21.64 6.14 11.11
C SER A 101 -22.01 5.87 9.65
N MET A 102 -23.13 6.41 9.17
CA MET A 102 -23.59 6.18 7.78
C MET A 102 -22.72 6.94 6.79
N GLU A 103 -22.36 8.16 7.15
CA GLU A 103 -21.52 9.07 6.40
C GLU A 103 -20.10 8.52 6.30
N LEU A 104 -19.55 7.98 7.38
CA LEU A 104 -18.26 7.30 7.35
C LEU A 104 -18.27 6.05 6.47
N ARG A 105 -19.31 5.21 6.57
CA ARG A 105 -19.44 4.04 5.69
C ARG A 105 -19.50 4.46 4.22
N SER A 106 -20.21 5.54 3.92
CA SER A 106 -20.25 6.13 2.59
C SER A 106 -18.88 6.66 2.15
N ALA A 107 -18.13 7.29 3.06
CA ALA A 107 -16.77 7.76 2.80
C ALA A 107 -15.80 6.60 2.50
N SER A 108 -15.91 5.48 3.23
CA SER A 108 -15.10 4.27 2.96
C SER A 108 -15.20 3.85 1.50
N SER A 109 -16.41 3.81 0.93
CA SER A 109 -16.61 3.43 -0.47
C SER A 109 -16.32 4.57 -1.46
N ASN A 110 -16.80 5.79 -1.20
CA ASN A 110 -16.78 6.87 -2.18
C ASN A 110 -15.47 7.66 -2.22
N ILE A 111 -14.71 7.67 -1.13
CA ILE A 111 -13.51 8.50 -0.96
C ILE A 111 -12.28 7.60 -0.89
N TYR A 112 -12.27 6.64 0.03
CA TYR A 112 -11.04 5.94 0.39
C TYR A 112 -10.75 4.69 -0.45
N ALA A 113 -11.75 3.87 -0.80
CA ALA A 113 -11.52 2.58 -1.47
C ALA A 113 -10.69 2.72 -2.76
N GLY A 114 -11.09 3.61 -3.67
CA GLY A 114 -10.37 3.82 -4.93
C GLY A 114 -8.99 4.46 -4.76
N TRP A 115 -8.75 5.19 -3.66
CA TRP A 115 -7.44 5.73 -3.33
C TRP A 115 -6.52 4.65 -2.73
N LEU A 116 -7.03 3.86 -1.78
CA LEU A 116 -6.31 2.78 -1.13
C LEU A 116 -5.85 1.75 -2.16
N LEU A 117 -6.71 1.35 -3.10
CA LEU A 117 -6.36 0.42 -4.17
C LEU A 117 -5.23 0.95 -5.05
N LYS A 118 -5.19 2.26 -5.33
CA LYS A 118 -4.06 2.86 -6.08
C LYS A 118 -2.76 2.81 -5.30
N VAL A 119 -2.80 3.10 -3.99
CA VAL A 119 -1.61 2.99 -3.13
C VAL A 119 -1.13 1.54 -3.10
N TYR A 120 -2.04 0.61 -2.88
CA TYR A 120 -1.77 -0.83 -2.87
C TYR A 120 -1.13 -1.32 -4.18
N ASP A 121 -1.71 -0.97 -5.32
CA ASP A 121 -1.17 -1.32 -6.64
C ASP A 121 0.26 -0.78 -6.84
N ILE A 122 0.52 0.48 -6.46
CA ILE A 122 1.86 1.07 -6.56
C ILE A 122 2.85 0.31 -5.69
N CYS A 123 2.49 -0.02 -4.44
CA CYS A 123 3.34 -0.83 -3.57
C CYS A 123 3.65 -2.21 -4.17
N GLN A 124 2.66 -2.90 -4.74
CA GLN A 124 2.85 -4.21 -5.38
C GLN A 124 3.68 -4.14 -6.66
N THR A 125 3.76 -2.98 -7.34
CA THR A 125 4.69 -2.82 -8.47
C THR A 125 6.14 -2.69 -8.05
N ALA A 126 6.43 -2.34 -6.79
CA ALA A 126 7.79 -2.22 -6.25
C ALA A 126 8.39 -3.57 -5.80
N GLY A 127 7.62 -4.67 -5.90
CA GLY A 127 8.00 -6.02 -5.45
C GLY A 127 6.84 -6.67 -4.69
N GLU A 128 7.15 -7.52 -3.71
CA GLU A 128 6.15 -8.15 -2.82
C GLU A 128 6.32 -7.64 -1.37
N PRO A 129 6.11 -6.33 -1.12
CA PRO A 129 6.32 -5.74 0.20
C PRO A 129 5.31 -6.23 1.24
N PHE A 130 4.14 -6.70 0.78
CA PHE A 130 3.08 -7.24 1.62
C PHE A 130 3.09 -8.76 1.72
N ASP A 131 4.16 -9.42 1.27
CA ASP A 131 4.26 -10.87 1.46
C ASP A 131 4.12 -11.22 2.96
N CYS A 132 3.31 -12.23 3.23
CA CYS A 132 2.92 -12.68 4.57
C CYS A 132 2.08 -11.69 5.42
N MET A 133 1.53 -10.61 4.84
CA MET A 133 0.64 -9.67 5.53
C MET A 133 -0.83 -9.94 5.20
N SER A 134 -1.73 -9.83 6.18
CA SER A 134 -3.17 -9.91 5.94
C SER A 134 -3.67 -8.61 5.33
N TYR A 135 -4.48 -8.69 4.27
CA TYR A 135 -4.96 -7.49 3.56
C TYR A 135 -5.82 -6.59 4.47
N ASP A 136 -6.75 -7.19 5.20
CA ASP A 136 -7.71 -6.55 6.10
C ASP A 136 -7.09 -6.04 7.41
N TRP A 137 -6.21 -6.83 8.03
CA TRP A 137 -5.66 -6.53 9.37
C TRP A 137 -4.33 -5.78 9.36
N ASP A 138 -3.51 -5.95 8.32
CA ASP A 138 -2.16 -5.38 8.30
C ASP A 138 -2.03 -4.31 7.21
N VAL A 139 -2.43 -4.64 5.97
CA VAL A 139 -2.19 -3.78 4.81
C VAL A 139 -3.10 -2.55 4.81
N VAL A 140 -4.42 -2.74 4.99
CA VAL A 140 -5.38 -1.63 5.00
C VAL A 140 -5.07 -0.64 6.12
N PRO A 141 -4.88 -1.06 7.39
CA PRO A 141 -4.52 -0.14 8.46
C PRO A 141 -3.22 0.63 8.17
N LEU A 142 -2.19 -0.08 7.70
CA LEU A 142 -0.90 0.53 7.36
C LEU A 142 -1.02 1.63 6.29
N ILE A 143 -1.85 1.42 5.26
CA ILE A 143 -2.10 2.46 4.24
C ILE A 143 -2.95 3.60 4.80
N MET A 144 -4.00 3.26 5.57
CA MET A 144 -4.97 4.23 6.08
C MET A 144 -4.39 5.17 7.14
N GLU A 145 -3.32 4.81 7.85
CA GLU A 145 -2.57 5.73 8.71
C GLU A 145 -2.10 7.00 7.99
N HIS A 146 -1.95 6.95 6.66
CA HIS A 146 -1.42 8.04 5.85
C HIS A 146 -2.48 8.76 5.00
N CYS A 147 -3.77 8.51 5.23
CA CYS A 147 -4.84 9.06 4.39
C CYS A 147 -5.37 10.44 4.82
N LEU A 148 -4.80 11.06 5.86
CA LEU A 148 -5.25 12.36 6.37
C LEU A 148 -4.96 13.49 5.35
N HIS A 149 -5.96 14.33 5.13
CA HIS A 149 -5.86 15.58 4.38
C HIS A 149 -5.67 16.74 5.36
N ASP A 150 -4.54 17.45 5.26
CA ASP A 150 -4.20 18.58 6.15
C ASP A 150 -4.36 18.27 7.65
N GLY A 151 -4.05 17.02 8.04
CA GLY A 151 -4.15 16.55 9.43
C GLY A 151 -5.54 16.05 9.86
N HIS A 152 -6.52 15.99 8.95
CA HIS A 152 -7.90 15.55 9.23
C HIS A 152 -8.40 14.49 8.23
N PRO A 153 -9.37 13.64 8.60
CA PRO A 153 -10.03 12.74 7.66
C PRO A 153 -10.69 13.52 6.52
N ALA A 154 -10.44 13.11 5.27
CA ALA A 154 -11.05 13.70 4.09
C ALA A 154 -12.58 13.55 4.07
N ALA A 155 -13.27 14.65 3.81
CA ALA A 155 -14.68 14.72 3.49
C ALA A 155 -14.91 14.73 1.97
N SER A 156 -16.18 14.69 1.56
CA SER A 156 -16.53 14.76 0.14
C SER A 156 -16.08 16.09 -0.47
N GLY A 157 -15.24 16.02 -1.51
CA GLY A 157 -14.66 17.19 -2.17
C GLY A 157 -13.22 17.49 -1.76
N ASP A 158 -12.73 16.87 -0.67
CA ASP A 158 -11.34 17.00 -0.26
C ASP A 158 -10.42 16.18 -1.17
N THR A 159 -9.17 16.63 -1.26
CA THR A 159 -8.15 15.94 -2.06
C THR A 159 -7.28 15.09 -1.14
N LEU A 160 -7.41 13.76 -1.27
CA LEU A 160 -6.55 12.83 -0.54
C LEU A 160 -5.07 13.04 -0.90
N PRO A 161 -4.15 12.64 -0.01
CA PRO A 161 -2.71 12.64 -0.30
C PRO A 161 -2.39 11.92 -1.62
N ASP A 162 -1.32 12.35 -2.29
CA ASP A 162 -0.89 11.71 -3.54
C ASP A 162 -0.62 10.20 -3.30
N PRO A 163 -1.25 9.29 -4.07
CA PRO A 163 -1.08 7.85 -3.85
C PRO A 163 0.37 7.37 -3.98
N ARG A 164 1.17 7.99 -4.87
CA ARG A 164 2.57 7.60 -5.04
C ARG A 164 3.42 8.05 -3.85
N ALA A 165 3.26 9.28 -3.38
CA ALA A 165 3.92 9.76 -2.17
C ALA A 165 3.56 8.91 -0.94
N THR A 166 2.29 8.52 -0.84
CA THR A 166 1.79 7.62 0.22
C THR A 166 2.45 6.24 0.11
N ALA A 167 2.48 5.65 -1.08
CA ALA A 167 3.10 4.34 -1.31
C ALA A 167 4.59 4.34 -0.92
N ILE A 168 5.34 5.39 -1.25
CA ILE A 168 6.75 5.54 -0.82
C ILE A 168 6.87 5.51 0.71
N THR A 169 5.98 6.20 1.41
CA THR A 169 5.97 6.24 2.88
C THR A 169 5.65 4.87 3.48
N VAL A 170 4.64 4.19 2.93
CA VAL A 170 4.24 2.82 3.33
C VAL A 170 5.40 1.85 3.12
N LEU A 171 6.03 1.86 1.94
CA LEU A 171 7.18 1.00 1.63
C LEU A 171 8.36 1.28 2.56
N ALA A 172 8.66 2.55 2.86
CA ALA A 172 9.71 2.92 3.79
C ALA A 172 9.43 2.40 5.21
N LYS A 173 8.16 2.45 5.66
CA LYS A 173 7.75 1.91 6.96
C LYS A 173 7.91 0.38 7.02
N ILE A 174 7.50 -0.35 5.98
CA ILE A 174 7.69 -1.80 5.89
C ILE A 174 9.17 -2.16 5.89
N ALA A 175 9.98 -1.47 5.10
CA ALA A 175 11.42 -1.70 5.04
C ALA A 175 12.08 -1.46 6.42
N LYS A 176 11.66 -0.41 7.14
CA LYS A 176 12.10 -0.17 8.51
C LYS A 176 11.69 -1.30 9.44
N GLN A 177 10.42 -1.73 9.44
CA GLN A 177 9.95 -2.82 10.31
C GLN A 177 10.73 -4.12 10.07
N ARG A 178 10.90 -4.53 8.81
CA ARG A 178 11.68 -5.73 8.46
C ARG A 178 13.13 -5.65 8.94
N TRP A 179 13.78 -4.50 8.74
CA TRP A 179 15.15 -4.29 9.22
C TRP A 179 15.25 -4.47 10.74
N TYR A 180 14.30 -3.88 11.50
CA TYR A 180 14.27 -4.00 12.96
C TYR A 180 13.96 -5.43 13.42
N GLU A 181 13.05 -6.14 12.76
CA GLU A 181 12.79 -7.55 13.04
C GLU A 181 14.03 -8.42 12.82
N ASP A 182 14.77 -8.19 11.74
CA ASP A 182 15.99 -8.92 11.46
C ASP A 182 17.09 -8.59 12.48
N ALA A 183 17.17 -7.33 12.94
CA ALA A 183 18.03 -6.95 14.06
C ALA A 183 17.65 -7.70 15.35
N ARG A 184 16.36 -7.77 15.69
CA ARG A 184 15.85 -8.46 16.89
C ARG A 184 16.14 -9.96 16.82
N LYS A 185 15.91 -10.59 15.66
CA LYS A 185 16.26 -12.00 15.43
C LYS A 185 17.77 -12.23 15.61
N ALA A 186 18.61 -11.36 15.05
CA ALA A 186 20.06 -11.45 15.23
C ALA A 186 20.47 -11.28 16.70
N ALA A 187 19.87 -10.35 17.43
CA ALA A 187 20.21 -10.07 18.82
C ALA A 187 19.82 -11.23 19.73
N LYS A 188 18.63 -11.79 19.51
CA LYS A 188 18.18 -13.03 20.15
C LYS A 188 19.08 -14.21 19.83
N HIS A 189 19.52 -14.34 18.58
CA HIS A 189 20.38 -15.45 18.15
C HIS A 189 21.78 -15.38 18.77
N HIS A 190 22.45 -14.23 18.65
CA HIS A 190 23.86 -14.07 19.06
C HIS A 190 24.06 -13.77 20.54
N TRP A 191 23.07 -13.17 21.19
CA TRP A 191 23.18 -12.64 22.56
C TRP A 191 22.04 -13.09 23.48
N SER A 192 21.04 -13.83 22.98
CA SER A 192 19.81 -14.14 23.74
C SER A 192 19.12 -12.90 24.33
N TYR A 193 19.35 -11.72 23.72
CA TYR A 193 18.87 -10.44 24.22
C TYR A 193 18.20 -9.63 23.10
N GLU A 194 16.91 -9.84 22.91
CA GLU A 194 16.13 -9.21 21.83
C GLU A 194 15.95 -7.69 22.04
N GLU A 195 15.79 -7.27 23.30
CA GLU A 195 15.64 -5.86 23.72
C GLU A 195 16.89 -5.02 23.45
N LEU A 196 18.01 -5.63 23.04
CA LEU A 196 19.22 -4.93 22.62
C LEU A 196 18.92 -3.89 21.52
N VAL A 197 17.95 -4.18 20.65
CA VAL A 197 17.55 -3.25 19.58
C VAL A 197 16.92 -1.98 20.16
N ASP A 198 16.13 -2.13 21.21
CA ASP A 198 15.37 -1.04 21.82
C ASP A 198 16.25 -0.24 22.81
N ASP A 199 17.17 -0.89 23.52
CA ASP A 199 18.17 -0.24 24.39
C ASP A 199 19.15 0.67 23.62
N PHE A 200 19.38 0.39 22.33
CA PHE A 200 20.31 1.11 21.47
C PHE A 200 19.63 1.76 20.26
N GLU A 201 18.38 2.22 20.42
CA GLU A 201 17.54 2.74 19.33
C GLU A 201 18.25 3.79 18.45
N GLU A 202 18.98 4.75 19.04
CA GLU A 202 19.68 5.80 18.28
C GLU A 202 20.78 5.25 17.37
N VAL A 203 21.55 4.27 17.87
CA VAL A 203 22.64 3.62 17.11
C VAL A 203 22.04 2.77 15.99
N ILE A 204 20.99 2.03 16.31
CA ILE A 204 20.25 1.20 15.39
C ILE A 204 19.65 2.02 14.24
N GLU A 205 18.94 3.10 14.56
CA GLU A 205 18.30 3.94 13.54
C GLU A 205 19.34 4.60 12.63
N LYS A 206 20.46 5.05 13.19
CA LYS A 206 21.57 5.58 12.41
C LYS A 206 22.13 4.53 11.45
N ALA A 207 22.42 3.33 11.94
CA ALA A 207 23.00 2.28 11.11
C ALA A 207 22.03 1.84 9.99
N ARG A 208 20.72 1.81 10.26
CA ARG A 208 19.70 1.59 9.24
C ARG A 208 19.71 2.67 8.16
N LEU A 209 19.79 3.95 8.55
CA LEU A 209 19.87 5.08 7.62
C LEU A 209 21.15 5.06 6.79
N ASP A 210 22.26 4.59 7.38
CA ASP A 210 23.55 4.41 6.71
C ASP A 210 23.57 3.15 5.79
N GLY A 211 22.49 2.36 5.79
CA GLY A 211 22.35 1.17 4.94
C GLY A 211 23.16 -0.03 5.42
N GLU A 212 23.49 -0.08 6.71
CA GLU A 212 24.21 -1.20 7.30
C GLU A 212 23.32 -2.45 7.47
N MET A 213 23.96 -3.62 7.50
CA MET A 213 23.24 -4.88 7.72
C MET A 213 22.87 -5.04 9.20
N PRO A 214 21.62 -5.40 9.54
CA PRO A 214 21.17 -5.53 10.93
C PRO A 214 22.08 -6.45 11.76
N GLU A 215 22.40 -7.63 11.24
CA GLU A 215 23.22 -8.62 11.95
C GLU A 215 24.63 -8.10 12.27
N LYS A 216 25.26 -7.39 11.33
CA LYS A 216 26.60 -6.81 11.54
C LYS A 216 26.57 -5.80 12.68
N VAL A 217 25.58 -4.91 12.68
CA VAL A 217 25.39 -3.87 13.70
C VAL A 217 25.17 -4.51 15.06
N ILE A 218 24.34 -5.54 15.14
CA ILE A 218 24.05 -6.25 16.40
C ILE A 218 25.28 -6.98 16.96
N LEU A 219 26.11 -7.56 16.11
CA LEU A 219 27.38 -8.14 16.54
C LEU A 219 28.32 -7.08 17.11
N GLU A 220 28.47 -5.95 16.41
CA GLU A 220 29.32 -4.83 16.84
C GLU A 220 28.86 -4.23 18.18
N ILE A 221 27.55 -4.05 18.36
CA ILE A 221 26.98 -3.59 19.64
C ILE A 221 27.29 -4.60 20.75
N GLY A 222 27.00 -5.89 20.56
CA GLY A 222 27.24 -6.87 21.60
C GLY A 222 28.72 -7.02 22.00
N GLU A 223 29.63 -6.95 21.04
CA GLU A 223 31.08 -6.92 21.28
C GLU A 223 31.51 -5.66 22.06
N GLN A 224 30.96 -4.49 21.71
CA GLN A 224 31.29 -3.23 22.37
C GLN A 224 30.87 -3.20 23.85
N TYR A 225 29.77 -3.87 24.20
CA TYR A 225 29.22 -3.90 25.55
C TYR A 225 29.55 -5.19 26.32
N ASP A 226 30.45 -6.02 25.79
CA ASP A 226 30.93 -7.26 26.40
C ASP A 226 29.78 -8.19 26.82
N LEU A 227 28.77 -8.34 25.94
CA LEU A 227 27.65 -9.22 26.18
C LEU A 227 28.12 -10.68 26.11
N ASP A 228 27.75 -11.47 27.12
CA ASP A 228 28.05 -12.90 27.13
C ASP A 228 27.24 -13.59 26.02
N SER A 229 27.93 -14.13 25.01
CA SER A 229 27.26 -14.97 24.02
C SER A 229 26.77 -16.25 24.71
N PRO A 230 25.50 -16.67 24.48
CA PRO A 230 24.92 -17.87 25.09
C PRO A 230 25.63 -19.15 24.64
N ASP A 231 26.39 -19.13 23.54
CA ASP A 231 27.20 -20.25 23.06
C ASP A 231 28.69 -19.89 22.97
N PRO A 232 29.55 -20.42 23.86
CA PRO A 232 31.01 -20.25 23.75
C PRO A 232 31.65 -21.05 22.59
N ILE A 233 30.86 -21.58 21.64
CA ILE A 233 31.32 -22.50 20.58
C ILE A 233 30.90 -22.00 19.19
N SER A 234 31.40 -20.85 18.70
CA SER A 234 31.40 -20.58 17.25
C SER A 234 32.30 -19.43 16.76
N ALA A 235 33.43 -19.15 17.41
CA ALA A 235 34.41 -18.20 16.83
C ALA A 235 35.12 -18.76 15.57
N ALA A 236 34.87 -20.01 15.16
CA ALA A 236 35.69 -20.72 14.15
C ALA A 236 34.95 -21.18 12.88
N ALA A 237 33.66 -20.89 12.69
CA ALA A 237 32.91 -21.36 11.52
C ALA A 237 31.95 -20.30 10.98
N ARG A 238 32.48 -19.29 10.25
CA ARG A 238 31.64 -18.43 9.38
C ARG A 238 31.55 -19.07 7.98
N PRO A 239 30.37 -19.55 7.52
CA PRO A 239 30.16 -19.94 6.14
C PRO A 239 30.03 -18.71 5.22
N PRO A 240 30.11 -18.89 3.89
CA PRO A 240 30.20 -17.77 2.96
C PRO A 240 28.87 -17.02 2.84
N MET A 241 28.97 -15.69 2.80
CA MET A 241 27.91 -14.73 2.46
C MET A 241 27.07 -15.23 1.28
N PHE A 242 25.80 -15.53 1.55
CA PHE A 242 24.78 -15.61 0.51
C PHE A 242 24.50 -14.20 -0.02
N LEU A 243 24.32 -14.11 -1.35
CA LEU A 243 24.10 -12.88 -2.11
C LEU A 243 22.90 -12.08 -1.56
N MET A 244 23.15 -10.87 -1.05
CA MET A 244 22.12 -9.92 -0.62
C MET A 244 21.91 -8.82 -1.67
N PHE A 245 20.62 -8.53 -1.90
CA PHE A 245 20.09 -7.39 -2.62
C PHE A 245 20.46 -6.09 -1.92
N LYS A 246 20.80 -5.05 -2.69
CA LYS A 246 21.18 -3.74 -2.16
C LYS A 246 19.97 -2.81 -2.09
N PRO A 247 19.92 -1.87 -1.14
CA PRO A 247 18.90 -0.82 -1.10
C PRO A 247 18.81 0.01 -2.40
N SER A 248 19.90 0.09 -3.18
CA SER A 248 19.93 0.71 -4.52
C SER A 248 19.02 0.02 -5.54
N ASP A 249 18.66 -1.24 -5.30
CA ASP A 249 17.86 -2.05 -6.23
C ASP A 249 16.37 -1.65 -6.21
N TYR A 250 15.97 -0.75 -5.29
CA TYR A 250 14.62 -0.19 -5.16
C TYR A 250 14.50 1.25 -5.68
N LEU A 251 15.58 1.85 -6.17
CA LEU A 251 15.52 3.15 -6.82
C LEU A 251 15.05 2.96 -8.27
N LEU A 252 13.88 3.50 -8.60
CA LEU A 252 13.40 3.51 -9.98
C LEU A 252 14.42 4.25 -10.88
N PRO A 253 14.57 3.83 -12.16
CA PRO A 253 15.61 4.33 -13.07
C PRO A 253 15.62 5.84 -13.35
N GLU A 254 14.62 6.58 -12.89
CA GLU A 254 14.52 8.03 -13.09
C GLU A 254 15.23 8.85 -11.99
N GLN A 255 15.90 8.19 -11.04
CA GLN A 255 16.64 8.86 -9.95
C GLN A 255 18.10 8.39 -9.76
N ALA A 256 18.69 7.73 -10.76
CA ALA A 256 20.11 7.37 -10.79
C ALA A 256 20.94 8.29 -11.71
#